data_AF-A0A8C9M4Y5-F1
#
_entry.id   AF-A0A8C9M4Y5-F1
#
_cell.length_a   1.000
_cell.length_b   1.000
_cell.length_c   1.000
_cell.angle_alpha   90.00
_cell.angle_beta   90.00
_cell.angle_gamma   90.00
#
_symmetry.space_group_name_H-M   'P 1'
#
loop_
_entity.id
_entity.type
_entity.pdbx_description
1 polymer ?
#
loop_
_entity_poly.entity_id
_entity_poly.type
_entity_poly.pdbx_seq_one_letter_code
_entity_poly.pdbx_strand_id
1 'polypeptide(L)'
;MPSLLLSVAVVCSSNQNRSMEMHDILSKQRFSFWSFGTGTHVKLPGPALDKTKVYNFKTTYDQMYHNLLRKDKELYMCSLCIGGTHLQHSDVLLTTLP
;
A
#
# COMPACT_ATOMS: atom_id res chain seq x y z
N MET A 1 -18.26 -21.77 -20.81
CA MET A 1 -18.54 -20.32 -20.65
C MET A 1 -17.21 -19.61 -20.68
N PRO A 2 -16.90 -18.75 -21.67
CA PRO A 2 -15.70 -17.95 -21.58
C PRO A 2 -15.95 -16.94 -20.46
N SER A 3 -15.35 -17.16 -19.30
CA SER A 3 -15.33 -16.16 -18.23
C SER A 3 -14.64 -14.93 -18.80
N LEU A 4 -15.36 -13.82 -18.97
CA LEU A 4 -14.73 -12.54 -19.26
C LEU A 4 -13.62 -12.35 -18.22
N LEU A 5 -12.38 -12.23 -18.67
CA LEU A 5 -11.25 -11.83 -17.83
C LEU A 5 -11.49 -10.38 -17.41
N LEU A 6 -12.22 -10.19 -16.31
CA LEU A 6 -12.47 -8.88 -15.75
C LEU A 6 -11.16 -8.35 -15.18
N SER A 7 -10.72 -7.21 -15.72
CA SER A 7 -9.57 -6.46 -15.23
C SER A 7 -10.07 -5.37 -14.28
N VAL A 8 -9.61 -5.39 -13.03
CA VAL A 8 -10.08 -4.49 -11.98
C VAL A 8 -8.95 -3.55 -11.54
N ALA A 9 -9.21 -2.24 -11.51
CA ALA A 9 -8.28 -1.27 -10.94
C ALA A 9 -8.85 -0.71 -9.63
N VAL A 10 -8.08 -0.78 -8.54
CA VAL A 10 -8.46 -0.25 -7.24
C VAL A 10 -7.61 0.98 -6.94
N VAL A 11 -8.26 2.11 -6.67
CA VAL A 11 -7.56 3.39 -6.52
C VAL A 11 -7.81 3.96 -5.13
N CYS A 12 -6.74 4.39 -4.44
CA CYS A 12 -6.87 5.21 -3.24
C CYS A 12 -5.80 6.32 -3.21
N SER A 13 -5.76 7.14 -2.15
CA SER A 13 -4.86 8.30 -2.11
C SER A 13 -3.37 7.92 -2.04
N SER A 14 -2.99 7.02 -1.12
CA SER A 14 -1.58 6.66 -0.88
C SER A 14 -1.23 5.23 -1.30
N ASN A 15 -2.19 4.48 -1.84
CA ASN A 15 -2.09 3.05 -2.15
C ASN A 15 -1.70 2.14 -0.95
N GLN A 16 -2.01 2.51 0.30
CA GLN A 16 -1.50 1.83 1.50
C GLN A 16 -2.55 1.01 2.26
N ASN A 17 -3.76 1.54 2.45
CA ASN A 17 -4.76 0.95 3.36
C ASN A 17 -5.93 0.36 2.58
N ARG A 18 -6.86 1.20 2.11
CA ARG A 18 -8.11 0.75 1.46
C ARG A 18 -7.86 -0.05 0.18
N SER A 19 -6.91 0.37 -0.65
CA SER A 19 -6.59 -0.34 -1.88
C SER A 19 -5.90 -1.67 -1.62
N MET A 20 -5.11 -1.76 -0.54
CA MET A 20 -4.39 -2.97 -0.16
C MET A 20 -5.28 -4.00 0.54
N GLU A 21 -6.26 -3.55 1.32
CA GLU A 21 -7.27 -4.45 1.88
C GLU A 21 -8.14 -5.07 0.77
N MET A 22 -8.57 -4.27 -0.20
CA MET A 22 -9.24 -4.79 -1.40
C MET A 22 -8.31 -5.71 -2.20
N HIS A 23 -7.01 -5.41 -2.24
CA HIS A 23 -6.01 -6.25 -2.91
C HIS A 23 -5.95 -7.66 -2.28
N ASP A 24 -5.99 -7.78 -0.96
CA ASP A 24 -6.00 -9.08 -0.26
C ASP A 24 -7.32 -9.87 -0.45
N ILE A 25 -8.43 -9.16 -0.61
CA ILE A 25 -9.73 -9.79 -0.88
C ILE A 25 -9.78 -10.31 -2.32
N LEU A 26 -9.31 -9.51 -3.28
CA LEU A 26 -9.34 -9.85 -4.70
C LEU A 26 -8.23 -10.82 -5.14
N SER A 27 -7.09 -10.86 -4.44
CA SER A 27 -5.98 -11.80 -4.71
C SER A 27 -6.40 -13.27 -4.59
N LYS A 28 -7.40 -13.55 -3.75
CA LYS A 28 -7.98 -14.88 -3.55
C LYS A 28 -8.92 -15.29 -4.70
N GLN A 29 -9.22 -14.38 -5.63
CA GLN A 29 -10.11 -14.63 -6.76
C GLN A 29 -9.33 -14.69 -8.09
N ARG A 30 -9.90 -15.35 -9.11
CA ARG A 30 -9.28 -15.57 -10.43
C ARG A 30 -9.38 -14.33 -11.34
N PHE A 31 -9.25 -13.13 -10.81
CA PHE A 31 -9.32 -11.87 -11.56
C PHE A 31 -7.93 -11.25 -11.76
N SER A 32 -7.76 -10.52 -12.85
CA SER A 32 -6.58 -9.68 -13.05
C SER A 32 -6.85 -8.32 -12.42
N PHE A 33 -5.99 -7.85 -11.54
CA PHE A 33 -6.24 -6.58 -10.87
C PHE A 33 -4.96 -5.83 -10.48
N TRP A 34 -5.08 -4.51 -10.37
CA TRP A 34 -4.00 -3.59 -10.02
C TRP A 34 -4.48 -2.55 -9.00
N SER A 35 -3.57 -2.05 -8.17
CA SER A 35 -3.86 -0.99 -7.20
C SER A 35 -2.99 0.25 -7.43
N PHE A 36 -3.61 1.44 -7.37
CA PHE A 36 -2.94 2.72 -7.67
C PHE A 36 -3.17 3.78 -6.60
N GLY A 37 -2.23 4.72 -6.54
CA GLY A 37 -2.30 5.95 -5.76
C GLY A 37 -2.68 7.16 -6.60
N THR A 38 -3.60 8.01 -6.14
CA THR A 38 -3.88 9.32 -6.79
C THR A 38 -3.10 10.48 -6.15
N GLY A 39 -2.48 10.27 -4.99
CA GLY A 39 -1.69 11.28 -4.33
C GLY A 39 -0.40 11.59 -5.10
N THR A 40 0.19 12.75 -4.83
CA THR A 40 1.56 13.08 -5.29
C THR A 40 2.64 12.29 -4.52
N HIS A 41 2.33 11.93 -3.28
CA HIS A 41 3.23 11.26 -2.35
C HIS A 41 2.45 10.28 -1.48
N VAL A 42 3.12 9.23 -1.03
CA VAL A 42 2.61 8.28 -0.04
C VAL A 42 2.72 8.94 1.34
N LYS A 43 1.59 9.06 2.05
CA LYS A 43 1.55 9.65 3.38
C LYS A 43 1.22 8.59 4.42
N LEU A 44 2.07 8.48 5.43
CA LEU A 44 1.89 7.60 6.58
C LEU A 44 1.76 8.44 7.85
N PRO A 45 0.83 8.11 8.75
CA PRO A 45 0.72 8.78 10.04
C PRO A 45 2.02 8.62 10.83
N GLY A 46 2.39 9.66 11.56
CA GLY A 46 3.53 9.65 12.47
C GLY A 46 3.09 9.86 13.92
N PRO A 47 4.04 10.09 14.84
CA PRO A 47 3.76 10.24 16.27
C PRO A 47 2.85 11.43 16.63
N ALA A 48 2.70 12.39 15.73
CA ALA A 48 1.85 13.56 15.89
C ALA A 48 1.26 13.96 14.54
N LEU A 49 0.17 14.74 14.57
CA LEU A 49 -0.57 15.17 13.36
C LEU A 49 0.29 16.00 12.40
N ASP A 50 1.23 16.77 12.92
CA ASP A 50 2.19 17.58 12.16
C ASP A 50 3.35 16.75 11.59
N LYS A 51 3.63 15.57 12.18
CA LYS A 51 4.80 14.73 11.88
C LYS A 51 4.49 13.55 10.97
N THR A 52 3.72 13.79 9.91
CA THR A 52 3.45 12.75 8.88
C THR A 52 4.74 12.32 8.16
N LYS A 53 4.84 11.02 7.82
CA LYS A 53 5.93 10.51 7.00
C LYS A 53 5.50 10.51 5.55
N VAL A 54 6.26 11.23 4.72
CA VAL A 54 5.97 11.40 3.30
C VAL A 54 7.04 10.67 2.50
N TYR A 55 6.61 9.78 1.61
CA TYR A 55 7.49 9.02 0.73
C TYR A 55 7.11 9.25 -0.73
N ASN A 56 8.09 9.10 -1.61
CA ASN A 56 7.84 9.12 -3.04
C ASN A 56 7.26 7.76 -3.46
N PHE A 57 6.40 7.72 -4.47
CA PHE A 57 5.90 6.47 -5.06
C PHE A 57 7.01 5.59 -5.64
N LYS A 58 8.18 6.18 -5.97
CA LYS A 58 9.39 5.43 -6.34
C LYS A 58 10.01 4.63 -5.18
N THR A 59 9.67 4.93 -3.94
CA THR A 59 10.19 4.21 -2.76
C THR A 59 9.43 2.90 -2.60
N THR A 60 10.14 1.78 -2.52
CA THR A 60 9.51 0.48 -2.36
C THR A 60 8.95 0.29 -0.95
N TYR A 61 8.01 -0.64 -0.80
CA TYR A 61 7.46 -1.01 0.51
C TYR A 61 8.54 -1.45 1.50
N ASP A 62 9.49 -2.28 1.08
CA ASP A 62 10.61 -2.71 1.94
C ASP A 62 11.46 -1.54 2.42
N GLN A 63 11.75 -0.58 1.54
CA GLN A 63 12.51 0.61 1.91
C GLN A 63 11.75 1.46 2.94
N MET A 64 10.43 1.63 2.76
CA MET A 64 9.61 2.32 3.75
C MET A 64 9.59 1.56 5.08
N TYR A 65 9.38 0.25 5.05
CA TYR A 65 9.36 -0.62 6.22
C TYR A 65 10.66 -0.52 7.04
N HIS A 66 11.81 -0.71 6.40
CA HIS A 66 13.11 -0.61 7.08
C HIS A 66 13.40 0.81 7.60
N ASN A 67 12.93 1.86 6.92
CA ASN A 67 13.07 3.24 7.38
C ASN A 67 12.25 3.50 8.66
N LEU A 68 11.03 2.97 8.71
CA LEU A 68 10.12 3.11 9.85
C LEU A 68 10.60 2.30 11.05
N LEU A 69 11.02 1.05 10.84
CA LEU A 69 11.61 0.20 11.87
C LEU A 69 12.84 0.83 12.53
N ARG A 70 13.71 1.49 11.75
CA ARG A 70 14.91 2.14 12.28
C ARG A 70 14.57 3.37 13.14
N LYS A 71 13.47 4.05 12.84
CA LYS A 71 13.07 5.28 13.55
C LYS A 71 12.40 4.97 14.87
N ASP A 72 11.36 4.14 14.85
CA ASP A 72 10.59 3.82 16.04
C ASP A 72 9.81 2.51 15.84
N LYS A 73 10.43 1.40 16.23
CA LYS A 73 9.86 0.06 16.02
C LYS A 73 8.51 -0.12 16.73
N GLU A 74 8.40 0.36 17.96
CA GLU A 74 7.20 0.15 18.80
C GLU A 74 6.01 0.95 18.25
N LEU A 75 6.26 2.20 17.83
CA LEU A 75 5.20 3.05 17.27
C LEU A 75 4.65 2.50 15.95
N TYR A 76 5.52 2.12 15.01
CA TYR A 76 5.05 1.68 13.69
C TYR A 76 4.59 0.22 13.63
N MET A 77 4.89 -0.58 14.65
CA MET A 77 4.34 -1.93 14.79
C MET A 77 2.87 -1.89 15.22
N CYS A 78 2.51 -1.02 16.17
CA CYS A 78 1.14 -0.88 16.68
C CYS A 78 0.28 0.12 15.90
N SER A 79 0.81 1.31 15.59
CA SER A 79 0.02 2.39 15.00
C SER A 79 -0.18 2.25 13.50
N LEU A 80 0.70 1.52 12.81
CA LEU A 80 0.72 1.46 11.36
C LEU A 80 0.27 0.12 10.79
N CYS A 81 -0.07 -0.87 11.63
CA CYS A 81 -0.48 -2.22 11.22
C CYS A 81 0.36 -2.77 10.04
N ILE A 82 1.68 -2.53 10.03
CA ILE A 82 2.54 -3.11 8.99
C ILE A 82 2.57 -4.64 9.13
N GLY A 83 2.21 -5.18 10.30
CA GLY A 83 1.99 -6.61 10.50
C GLY A 83 0.66 -7.15 9.97
N GLY A 84 -0.31 -6.30 9.63
CA GLY A 84 -1.64 -6.71 9.13
C GLY A 84 -1.78 -6.61 7.61
N THR A 85 -1.02 -5.73 6.97
CA THR A 85 -0.88 -5.75 5.52
C THR A 85 0.21 -6.74 5.18
N HIS A 86 -0.20 -7.93 4.74
CA HIS A 86 0.69 -8.93 4.15
C HIS A 86 1.27 -8.35 2.85
N LEU A 87 2.20 -7.40 2.96
CA LEU A 87 2.90 -6.68 1.90
C LEU A 87 3.90 -7.57 1.13
N GLN A 88 3.64 -8.88 1.08
CA GLN A 88 4.53 -9.84 0.43
C GLN A 88 4.23 -10.07 -1.05
N HIS A 89 3.34 -9.32 -1.69
CA HIS A 89 3.16 -9.48 -3.13
C HIS A 89 3.99 -8.46 -3.89
N SER A 90 5.02 -9.01 -4.55
CA SER A 90 5.92 -8.43 -5.53
C SER A 90 5.24 -7.65 -6.67
N ASP A 91 3.90 -7.77 -6.78
CA ASP A 91 3.09 -7.19 -7.85
C ASP A 91 2.51 -5.80 -7.49
N VAL A 92 2.70 -5.33 -6.25
CA VAL A 92 2.19 -4.03 -5.79
C VAL A 92 3.24 -2.94 -6.05
N LEU A 93 3.31 -2.50 -7.30
CA LEU A 93 4.03 -1.28 -7.62
C LEU A 93 3.28 -0.08 -7.02
N LEU A 94 3.94 0.68 -6.14
CA LEU A 94 3.50 2.01 -5.73
C LEU A 94 3.55 2.92 -6.95
N THR A 95 2.48 2.88 -7.75
CA THR A 95 2.38 3.64 -8.99
C THR A 95 1.29 4.67 -8.85
N THR A 96 1.59 5.87 -9.33
CA THR A 96 0.57 6.86 -9.61
C THR A 96 -0.10 6.52 -10.93
N LEU A 97 -1.37 6.87 -11.07
CA LEU A 97 -2.02 6.84 -12.37
C LEU A 97 -1.21 7.71 -13.36
N PRO A 98 -0.99 7.25 -14.61
CA PRO A 98 -0.35 8.05 -15.64
C PRO A 98 -1.15 9.29 -16.02
#